data_AF-A0A1L7NN00-F1
#
_entry.id   AF-A0A1L7NN00-F1
#
_cell.length_a   1.000
_cell.length_b   1.000
_cell.length_c   1.000
_cell.angle_alpha   90.00
_cell.angle_beta   90.00
_cell.angle_gamma   90.00
#
_symmetry.space_group_name_H-M   'P 1'
#
loop_
_entity.id
_entity.type
_entity.pdbx_description
1 polymer ?
#
loop_
_entity_poly.entity_id
_entity_poly.type
_entity_poly.pdbx_seq_one_letter_code
_entity_poly.pdbx_strand_id
1 'polypeptide(L)'
;MSDFKAKQQKILDAFGIGNVACAAGNSSDPLRCYQVGDSDWFAATSSEQALELMREMVGDEDWDASDYEVTLTGDEMLDMRWCEEDEPSKDAGSLREWLAEAKEPGWLNGSEP
;
A
#
# COMPACT_ATOMS: atom_id res chain seq x y z
N MET A 1 12.04 15.99 -7.70
CA MET A 1 12.45 14.68 -7.17
C MET A 1 11.24 14.17 -6.43
N SER A 2 10.58 13.15 -6.97
CA SER A 2 9.17 12.80 -6.74
C SER A 2 8.75 12.83 -5.27
N ASP A 3 7.84 13.75 -4.96
CA ASP A 3 7.30 13.99 -3.63
C ASP A 3 6.46 12.80 -3.15
N PHE A 4 5.96 11.97 -4.08
CA PHE A 4 5.37 10.67 -3.79
C PHE A 4 6.33 9.71 -3.06
N LYS A 5 7.58 9.57 -3.53
CA LYS A 5 8.59 8.75 -2.81
C LYS A 5 8.91 9.35 -1.45
N ALA A 6 8.88 10.68 -1.33
CA ALA A 6 9.07 11.35 -0.05
C ALA A 6 7.87 11.17 0.89
N LYS A 7 6.62 11.20 0.40
CA LYS A 7 5.39 10.96 1.17
C LYS A 7 5.33 9.49 1.59
N GLN A 8 5.60 8.55 0.67
CA GLN A 8 5.72 7.13 0.98
C GLN A 8 6.82 6.87 2.01
N GLN A 9 8.04 7.39 1.79
CA GLN A 9 9.14 7.23 2.75
C GLN A 9 8.81 7.89 4.09
N LYS A 10 8.19 9.07 4.10
CA LYS A 10 7.80 9.78 5.32
C LYS A 10 6.67 9.08 6.08
N ILE A 11 5.73 8.43 5.39
CA ILE A 11 4.71 7.56 5.99
C ILE A 11 5.40 6.34 6.58
N LEU A 12 6.25 5.65 5.82
CA LEU A 12 7.04 4.52 6.31
C LEU A 12 7.92 4.90 7.53
N ASP A 13 8.55 6.08 7.52
CA ASP A 13 9.37 6.61 8.60
C ASP A 13 8.52 7.04 9.82
N ALA A 14 7.35 7.67 9.59
CA ALA A 14 6.46 8.15 10.65
C ALA A 14 5.80 7.01 11.42
N PHE A 15 5.43 5.94 10.71
CA PHE A 15 4.83 4.75 11.30
C PHE A 15 5.89 3.75 11.79
N GLY A 16 7.17 4.06 11.67
CA GLY A 16 8.26 3.18 12.08
C GLY A 16 8.25 1.84 11.33
N ILE A 17 7.62 1.79 10.15
CA ILE A 17 7.58 0.66 9.22
C ILE A 17 8.95 0.62 8.49
N GLY A 18 10.01 0.54 9.28
CA GLY A 18 11.37 0.42 8.80
C GLY A 18 11.61 -1.01 8.36
N ASN A 19 11.42 -1.29 7.06
CA ASN A 19 11.89 -2.53 6.42
C ASN A 19 11.47 -3.84 7.14
N VAL A 20 10.29 -3.85 7.78
CA VAL A 20 9.84 -5.00 8.56
C VAL A 20 9.20 -6.03 7.63
N ALA A 21 10.04 -6.91 7.11
CA ALA A 21 9.64 -8.21 6.62
C ALA A 21 9.26 -9.10 7.82
N CYS A 22 8.07 -8.94 8.39
CA CYS A 22 7.45 -9.86 9.35
C CYS A 22 5.93 -9.77 9.12
N ALA A 23 5.14 -10.78 8.78
CA ALA A 23 5.32 -12.22 8.78
C ALA A 23 4.44 -12.88 7.68
N ALA A 24 4.66 -14.19 7.49
CA ALA A 24 3.80 -15.17 6.83
C ALA A 24 3.53 -15.07 5.31
N GLY A 25 4.53 -15.52 4.54
CA GLY A 25 4.32 -16.04 3.18
C GLY A 25 5.66 -16.33 2.52
N ASN A 26 5.90 -17.57 2.09
CA ASN A 26 7.16 -18.00 1.50
C ASN A 26 7.68 -17.04 0.42
N SER A 27 9.00 -16.88 0.37
CA SER A 27 9.80 -15.98 -0.48
C SER A 27 9.72 -16.21 -2.01
N SER A 28 8.56 -16.59 -2.55
CA SER A 28 8.36 -16.87 -3.98
C SER A 28 6.96 -16.51 -4.53
N ASP A 29 6.00 -16.09 -3.70
CA ASP A 29 4.68 -15.72 -4.20
C ASP A 29 4.69 -14.28 -4.76
N PRO A 30 4.11 -14.05 -5.95
CA PRO A 30 4.09 -12.72 -6.57
C PRO A 30 3.27 -11.77 -5.71
N LEU A 31 3.82 -10.60 -5.41
CA LEU A 31 3.09 -9.53 -4.75
C LEU A 31 1.89 -9.13 -5.61
N ARG A 32 0.76 -8.94 -4.95
CA ARG A 32 -0.48 -8.45 -5.53
C ARG A 32 -0.89 -7.17 -4.81
N CYS A 33 -1.64 -6.33 -5.51
CA CYS A 33 -2.21 -5.14 -4.91
C CYS A 33 -3.57 -5.51 -4.30
N TYR A 34 -3.72 -5.25 -3.01
CA TYR A 34 -4.96 -5.38 -2.28
C TYR A 34 -5.42 -4.00 -1.83
N GLN A 35 -6.68 -3.69 -2.06
CA GLN A 35 -7.35 -2.53 -1.52
C GLN A 35 -7.90 -2.89 -0.14
N VAL A 36 -7.60 -2.08 0.86
CA VAL A 36 -8.08 -2.23 2.24
C VAL A 36 -8.93 -1.00 2.56
N GLY A 37 -10.18 -1.24 2.96
CA GLY A 37 -11.19 -0.19 3.04
C GLY A 37 -11.49 0.41 1.67
N ASP A 38 -11.87 1.69 1.64
CA ASP A 38 -12.22 2.38 0.40
C ASP A 38 -11.04 3.10 -0.27
N SER A 39 -9.96 3.35 0.48
CA SER A 39 -8.97 4.37 0.10
C SER A 39 -7.51 3.92 0.11
N ASP A 40 -7.17 2.75 0.65
CA ASP A 40 -5.77 2.36 0.83
C ASP A 40 -5.40 1.11 0.03
N TRP A 41 -4.24 1.16 -0.63
CA TRP A 41 -3.71 0.08 -1.46
C TRP A 41 -2.37 -0.41 -0.93
N PHE A 42 -2.28 -1.72 -0.73
CA PHE A 42 -1.11 -2.41 -0.19
C PHE A 42 -0.62 -3.47 -1.16
N ALA A 43 0.70 -3.55 -1.32
CA ALA A 43 1.36 -4.69 -1.91
C ALA A 43 1.46 -5.78 -0.84
N ALA A 44 0.87 -6.94 -1.10
CA ALA A 44 0.97 -8.09 -0.22
C ALA A 44 0.89 -9.38 -1.02
N THR A 45 1.28 -10.50 -0.43
CA THR A 45 1.06 -11.82 -1.05
C THR A 45 -0.38 -12.30 -0.83
N SER A 46 -1.01 -11.87 0.26
CA SER A 46 -2.34 -12.29 0.70
C SER A 46 -3.13 -11.12 1.33
N SER A 47 -4.46 -11.23 1.36
CA SER A 47 -5.34 -10.23 1.97
C SER A 47 -5.10 -10.05 3.47
N GLU A 48 -4.80 -11.14 4.19
CA GLU A 48 -4.44 -11.11 5.62
C GLU A 48 -3.20 -10.25 5.87
N GLN A 49 -2.19 -10.36 5.02
CA GLN A 49 -0.97 -9.58 5.12
C GLN A 49 -1.21 -8.09 4.80
N ALA A 50 -2.12 -7.78 3.88
CA ALA A 50 -2.53 -6.38 3.63
C ALA A 50 -3.22 -5.76 4.87
N LEU A 51 -4.04 -6.54 5.57
CA LEU A 51 -4.67 -6.13 6.84
C LEU A 51 -3.64 -5.91 7.95
N GLU A 52 -2.67 -6.80 8.09
CA GLU A 52 -1.59 -6.64 9.07
C GLU A 52 -0.80 -5.34 8.82
N LEU A 53 -0.46 -5.04 7.57
CA LEU A 53 0.20 -3.79 7.20
C LEU A 53 -0.65 -2.56 7.53
N MET A 54 -1.96 -2.61 7.28
CA MET A 54 -2.86 -1.53 7.69
C MET A 54 -2.91 -1.39 9.21
N ARG A 55 -3.02 -2.49 9.96
CA ARG A 55 -3.02 -2.46 11.42
C ARG A 55 -1.75 -1.81 11.97
N GLU A 56 -0.60 -2.20 11.44
CA GLU A 56 0.69 -1.61 11.82
C GLU A 56 0.76 -0.12 11.48
N MET A 57 0.20 0.28 10.35
CA MET A 57 0.10 1.69 9.97
C MET A 57 -0.86 2.48 10.86
N VAL A 58 -2.05 1.97 11.15
CA VAL A 58 -3.01 2.66 12.02
C VAL A 58 -2.44 2.76 13.44
N GLY A 59 -1.75 1.71 13.90
CA GLY A 59 -1.06 1.69 15.20
C GLY A 59 -2.01 1.74 16.41
N ASP A 60 -3.30 1.45 16.19
CA ASP A 60 -4.34 1.53 17.20
C ASP A 60 -4.65 0.14 17.80
N GLU A 61 -4.78 0.09 19.13
CA GLU A 61 -5.02 -1.15 19.88
C GLU A 61 -6.46 -1.65 19.75
N ASP A 62 -7.41 -0.75 19.45
CA ASP A 62 -8.83 -1.04 19.19
C ASP A 62 -9.11 -1.33 17.71
N TRP A 63 -8.07 -1.40 16.86
CA TRP A 63 -8.21 -1.74 15.44
C TRP A 63 -8.75 -3.17 15.26
N ASP A 64 -9.84 -3.31 14.51
CA ASP A 64 -10.43 -4.59 14.15
C ASP A 64 -10.38 -4.79 12.63
N ALA A 65 -9.77 -5.89 12.20
CA ALA A 65 -9.71 -6.28 10.80
C ALA A 65 -11.09 -6.41 10.14
N SER A 66 -12.13 -6.69 10.93
CA SER A 66 -13.50 -6.84 10.44
C SER A 66 -14.14 -5.51 10.04
N ASP A 67 -13.58 -4.38 10.47
CA ASP A 67 -14.07 -3.04 10.10
C ASP A 67 -13.62 -2.66 8.67
N TYR A 68 -12.57 -3.31 8.17
CA TYR A 68 -11.98 -3.03 6.86
C TYR A 68 -12.21 -4.18 5.89
N GLU A 69 -12.86 -3.89 4.76
CA GLU A 69 -12.97 -4.86 3.67
C GLU A 69 -11.65 -4.92 2.89
N VAL A 70 -11.15 -6.13 2.60
CA VAL A 70 -9.99 -6.31 1.73
C VAL A 70 -10.40 -6.97 0.43
N THR A 71 -10.18 -6.24 -0.65
CA THR A 71 -10.46 -6.70 -2.00
C THR A 71 -9.20 -6.72 -2.84
N LEU A 72 -9.11 -7.67 -3.76
CA LEU A 72 -8.00 -7.69 -4.72
C LEU A 72 -8.22 -6.57 -5.74
N THR A 73 -7.24 -5.69 -5.88
CA THR A 73 -7.31 -4.57 -6.82
C THR A 73 -7.37 -5.11 -8.25
N GLY A 74 -8.40 -4.70 -9.00
CA GLY A 74 -8.56 -5.07 -10.41
C GLY A 74 -7.53 -4.41 -11.32
N ASP A 75 -7.29 -5.00 -12.50
CA ASP A 75 -6.35 -4.49 -13.51
C ASP A 75 -6.62 -3.03 -13.91
N GLU A 76 -7.89 -2.61 -13.99
CA GLU A 76 -8.26 -1.23 -14.34
C GLU A 76 -7.72 -0.21 -13.33
N MET A 77 -7.78 -0.53 -12.04
CA MET A 77 -7.26 0.32 -10.97
C MET A 77 -5.74 0.23 -10.89
N LEU A 78 -5.19 -0.95 -11.20
CA LEU A 78 -3.74 -1.16 -11.27
C LEU A 78 -3.07 -0.32 -12.37
N ASP A 79 -3.70 -0.24 -13.54
CA ASP A 79 -3.24 0.55 -14.68
C ASP A 79 -3.67 2.03 -14.61
N MET A 80 -4.44 2.42 -13.58
CA MET A 80 -4.82 3.81 -13.36
C MET A 80 -3.58 4.68 -13.11
N ARG A 81 -3.50 5.81 -13.79
CA ARG A 81 -2.43 6.80 -13.60
C ARG A 81 -2.83 7.73 -12.46
N TRP A 82 -2.08 7.64 -11.38
CA TRP A 82 -2.17 8.50 -10.22
C TRP A 82 -1.41 9.78 -10.49
N CYS A 83 -1.92 10.89 -9.96
CA CYS A 83 -1.22 12.17 -9.96
C CYS A 83 -0.76 12.50 -8.55
N GLU A 84 0.27 13.33 -8.44
CA GLU A 84 0.68 13.85 -7.13
C GLU A 84 -0.42 14.76 -6.57
N GLU A 85 -0.72 14.62 -5.27
CA GLU A 85 -1.75 15.39 -4.57
C GLU A 85 -1.45 16.90 -4.59
N ASP A 86 -0.18 17.26 -4.39
CA ASP A 86 0.31 18.65 -4.46
C ASP A 86 0.37 19.19 -5.90
N GLU A 87 0.50 18.31 -6.89
CA GLU A 87 0.66 18.67 -8.30
C GLU A 87 -0.19 17.74 -9.20
N PRO A 88 -1.50 18.01 -9.39
CA PRO A 88 -2.38 17.12 -10.15
C PRO A 88 -2.03 17.01 -11.65
N SER A 89 -1.15 17.89 -12.14
CA SER A 89 -0.55 17.83 -13.48
C SER A 89 0.66 16.90 -13.58
N LYS A 90 1.19 16.43 -12.45
CA LYS A 90 2.37 15.58 -12.36
C LYS A 90 1.93 14.15 -12.13
N ASP A 91 2.24 13.34 -13.13
CA ASP A 91 2.03 11.90 -13.09
C ASP A 91 2.92 11.27 -12.01
N ALA A 92 2.29 10.59 -11.06
CA ALA A 92 2.95 9.86 -9.98
C ALA A 92 3.27 8.40 -10.38
N GLY A 93 2.60 7.90 -11.42
CA GLY A 93 2.72 6.53 -11.91
C GLY A 93 1.43 5.74 -11.71
N SER A 94 1.53 4.42 -11.79
CA SER A 94 0.42 3.49 -11.59
C SER A 94 0.70 2.52 -10.45
N LEU A 95 -0.34 1.98 -9.81
CA LEU A 95 -0.19 0.94 -8.79
C LEU A 95 0.57 -0.27 -9.34
N ARG A 96 0.40 -0.58 -10.63
CA ARG A 96 1.15 -1.65 -11.31
C ARG A 96 2.65 -1.38 -11.39
N GLU A 97 3.04 -0.15 -11.72
CA GLU A 97 4.46 0.24 -11.74
C GLU A 97 5.06 0.15 -10.34
N TRP A 98 4.36 0.68 -9.33
CA TRP A 98 4.85 0.63 -7.96
C TRP A 98 4.88 -0.80 -7.40
N LEU A 99 3.91 -1.64 -7.73
CA LEU A 99 3.91 -3.07 -7.38
C LEU A 99 5.07 -3.81 -8.04
N ALA A 100 5.42 -3.47 -9.28
CA ALA A 100 6.57 -4.05 -9.96
C ALA A 100 7.91 -3.56 -9.40
N GLU A 101 7.96 -2.33 -8.88
CA GLU A 101 9.12 -1.81 -8.13
C GLU A 101 9.20 -2.40 -6.71
N ALA A 102 8.06 -2.71 -6.10
CA ALA A 102 7.96 -3.31 -4.78
C ALA A 102 8.53 -4.73 -4.80
N LYS A 103 9.54 -4.96 -3.96
CA LYS A 103 10.15 -6.29 -3.77
C LYS A 103 9.68 -6.97 -2.49
N GLU A 104 9.05 -6.21 -1.61
CA GLU A 104 8.58 -6.63 -0.31
C GLU A 104 7.15 -6.09 -0.10
N PRO A 105 6.33 -6.77 0.72
CA PRO A 105 5.02 -6.27 1.10
C PRO A 105 5.11 -4.89 1.77
N GLY A 106 4.14 -4.02 1.48
CA GLY A 106 4.13 -2.67 2.02
C GLY A 106 3.02 -1.80 1.43
N TRP A 107 2.82 -0.62 2.02
CA TRP A 107 1.87 0.35 1.50
C TRP A 107 2.34 0.94 0.17
N LEU A 108 1.45 0.93 -0.82
CA LEU A 108 1.69 1.50 -2.13
C LEU A 108 1.19 2.94 -2.19
N ASN A 109 -0.11 3.12 -1.95
CA ASN A 109 -0.75 4.41 -2.08
C ASN A 109 -2.05 4.45 -1.29
N GLY A 110 -2.51 5.65 -0.97
CA GLY A 110 -3.80 5.88 -0.33
C GLY A 110 -4.34 7.22 -0.79
N SER A 111 -5.67 7.29 -0.96
CA SER A 111 -6.35 8.54 -1.23
C SER A 111 -7.00 9.04 0.05
N GLU A 112 -6.56 10.17 0.56
CA GLU A 112 -7.34 10.89 1.57
C GLU A 112 -8.67 11.34 0.92
N PRO A 113 -9.83 11.16 1.57
CA PRO A 113 -11.11 11.67 1.09
C PRO A 113 -11.19 13.21 1.13
#